data_AF-A0AA37NC97-F1
#
_entry.id   AF-A0AA37NC97-F1
#
_cell.length_a   1.000
_cell.length_b   1.000
_cell.length_c   1.000
_cell.angle_alpha   90.00
_cell.angle_beta   90.00
_cell.angle_gamma   90.00
#
_symmetry.space_group_name_H-M   'P 1'
#
loop_
_entity.id
_entity.type
_entity.pdbx_description
1 polymer ?
#
loop_
_entity_poly.entity_id
_entity_poly.type
_entity_poly.pdbx_seq_one_letter_code
_entity_poly.pdbx_strand_id
1 'polypeptide(L)'
;MQRERAEYLILPRLAALSELGWADPEQHDFDAFMDRLYRLITVYDKSHYTYSEHVFQITENFRTDTLQDALEISLSTIGNRPIYYTTDGSQPDTASLIYTEPLIIREDTKLKAVIVTTEDTSSVFEEHIHVNKATFKPSWLANAPHENYTFNGVSTLTDGLQGNQNYNTGRWLGFLKDMDLTIDLQKSTPVSSVSLTVNVSKGAAVMDATGLEVWCSEDGKEYRKLASASYPVLDKEDKDGIYPHTLSFSVVETRYVRIIARVTPKLPAWHMWPGNPAFLFVDEVCVK
;
A
#
# COMPACT_ATOMS: atom_id res chain seq x y z
N MET A 1 -5.28 -8.99 -30.30
CA MET A 1 -4.20 -9.33 -29.33
C MET A 1 -2.86 -8.63 -29.59
N GLN A 2 -2.14 -8.82 -30.71
CA GLN A 2 -0.85 -8.09 -30.92
C GLN A 2 -1.05 -6.59 -31.23
N ARG A 3 -2.08 -6.24 -32.02
CA ARG A 3 -2.37 -4.85 -32.40
C ARG A 3 -2.80 -3.99 -31.21
N GLU A 4 -3.81 -4.40 -30.45
CA GLU A 4 -4.30 -3.65 -29.27
C GLU A 4 -3.19 -3.47 -28.23
N ARG A 5 -2.34 -4.49 -28.03
CA ARG A 5 -1.17 -4.37 -27.15
C ARG A 5 -0.17 -3.33 -27.67
N ALA A 6 0.07 -3.27 -28.97
CA ALA A 6 0.95 -2.24 -29.55
C ALA A 6 0.34 -0.85 -29.44
N GLU A 7 -0.96 -0.68 -29.72
CA GLU A 7 -1.69 0.58 -29.55
C GLU A 7 -1.63 1.06 -28.09
N TYR A 8 -1.93 0.19 -27.11
CA TYR A 8 -1.81 0.48 -25.68
C TYR A 8 -0.39 0.91 -25.27
N LEU A 9 0.64 0.30 -25.87
CA LEU A 9 2.03 0.61 -25.57
C LEU A 9 2.54 1.88 -26.25
N ILE A 10 1.82 2.45 -27.21
CA ILE A 10 2.28 3.60 -27.99
C ILE A 10 1.37 4.81 -27.79
N LEU A 11 0.08 4.63 -27.53
CA LEU A 11 -0.88 5.69 -27.26
C LEU A 11 -1.11 5.84 -25.75
N PRO A 12 -1.16 7.06 -25.19
CA PRO A 12 -1.02 8.37 -25.87
C PRO A 12 0.42 8.86 -26.04
N ARG A 13 1.44 8.07 -25.72
CA ARG A 13 2.87 8.48 -25.78
C ARG A 13 3.29 9.06 -27.14
N LEU A 14 2.71 8.55 -28.24
CA LEU A 14 2.96 9.07 -29.59
C LEU A 14 2.49 10.52 -29.75
N ALA A 15 1.43 10.94 -29.07
CA ALA A 15 0.98 12.33 -29.11
C ALA A 15 2.04 13.28 -28.52
N ALA A 16 2.65 12.90 -27.39
CA ALA A 16 3.76 13.65 -26.80
C ALA A 16 4.98 13.68 -27.73
N LEU A 17 5.33 12.53 -28.35
CA LEU A 17 6.40 12.48 -29.33
C LEU A 17 6.13 13.37 -30.56
N SER A 18 4.88 13.39 -31.05
CA SER A 18 4.47 14.24 -32.17
C SER A 18 4.57 15.72 -31.84
N GLU A 19 4.22 16.13 -30.62
CA GLU A 19 4.37 17.53 -30.18
C GLU A 19 5.84 17.94 -30.11
N LEU A 20 6.68 17.12 -29.47
CA LEU A 20 8.13 17.36 -29.37
C LEU A 20 8.82 17.42 -30.74
N GLY A 21 8.33 16.63 -31.70
CA GLY A 21 8.91 16.57 -33.05
C GLY A 21 8.42 17.65 -34.02
N TRP A 22 7.28 18.30 -33.74
CA TRP A 22 6.64 19.23 -34.68
C TRP A 22 6.52 20.66 -34.15
N ALA A 23 6.18 20.85 -32.88
CA ALA A 23 5.97 22.18 -32.31
C ALA A 23 7.30 22.85 -31.95
N ASP A 24 7.34 24.17 -32.04
CA ASP A 24 8.48 24.98 -31.60
C ASP A 24 8.76 24.73 -30.10
N PRO A 25 10.01 24.43 -29.70
CA PRO A 25 10.37 24.23 -28.30
C PRO A 25 9.93 25.35 -27.35
N GLU A 26 9.88 26.61 -27.82
CA GLU A 26 9.42 27.74 -26.99
C GLU A 26 7.92 27.68 -26.66
N GLN A 27 7.15 26.86 -27.37
CA GLN A 27 5.71 26.67 -27.19
C GLN A 27 5.37 25.40 -26.40
N HIS A 28 6.37 24.63 -25.96
CA HIS A 28 6.14 23.41 -25.19
C HIS A 28 5.64 23.77 -23.80
N ASP A 29 4.37 23.49 -23.56
CA ASP A 29 3.69 23.68 -22.28
C ASP A 29 2.91 22.40 -21.96
N PHE A 30 3.27 21.77 -20.85
CA PHE A 30 2.75 20.45 -20.49
C PHE A 30 1.26 20.49 -20.11
N ASP A 31 0.80 21.54 -19.44
CA ASP A 31 -0.61 21.65 -19.04
C ASP A 31 -1.49 21.89 -20.27
N ALA A 32 -1.05 22.77 -21.19
CA ALA A 32 -1.73 23.00 -22.45
C ALA A 32 -1.72 21.76 -23.36
N PHE A 33 -0.62 20.98 -23.36
CA PHE A 33 -0.56 19.68 -24.05
C PHE A 33 -1.63 18.73 -23.51
N MET A 34 -1.76 18.63 -22.19
CA MET A 34 -2.72 17.73 -21.56
C MET A 34 -4.16 18.11 -21.92
N ASP A 35 -4.51 19.39 -21.95
CA ASP A 35 -5.83 19.83 -22.43
C ASP A 35 -6.13 19.41 -23.87
N ARG A 36 -5.13 19.49 -24.76
CA ARG A 36 -5.24 18.98 -26.13
C ARG A 36 -5.32 17.46 -26.18
N LEU A 37 -4.58 16.78 -25.30
CA LEU A 37 -4.54 15.32 -25.26
C LEU A 37 -5.91 14.74 -24.93
N TYR A 38 -6.66 15.28 -23.97
CA TYR A 38 -8.01 14.80 -23.66
C TYR A 38 -8.95 14.92 -24.87
N ARG A 39 -8.87 16.02 -25.63
CA ARG A 39 -9.63 16.14 -26.88
C ARG A 39 -9.21 15.09 -27.90
N LEU A 40 -7.91 14.79 -27.99
CA LEU A 40 -7.38 13.75 -28.87
C LEU A 40 -7.85 12.34 -28.46
N ILE A 41 -8.00 12.08 -27.16
CA ILE A 41 -8.57 10.82 -26.68
C ILE A 41 -9.99 10.60 -27.22
N THR A 42 -10.83 11.64 -27.27
CA THR A 42 -12.18 11.50 -27.87
C THR A 42 -12.14 11.05 -29.34
N VAL A 43 -11.06 11.35 -30.06
CA VAL A 43 -10.82 10.87 -31.43
C VAL A 43 -10.38 9.41 -31.40
N TYR A 44 -9.51 9.02 -30.46
CA TYR A 44 -9.10 7.63 -30.28
C TYR A 44 -10.28 6.73 -29.96
N ASP A 45 -11.19 7.16 -29.08
CA ASP A 45 -12.40 6.42 -28.73
C ASP A 45 -13.31 6.22 -29.94
N LYS A 46 -13.60 7.30 -30.68
CA LYS A 46 -14.40 7.24 -31.92
C LYS A 46 -13.76 6.39 -33.01
N SER A 47 -12.43 6.29 -33.00
CA SER A 47 -11.67 5.47 -33.95
C SER A 47 -11.45 4.04 -33.46
N HIS A 48 -11.97 3.70 -32.27
CA HIS A 48 -11.81 2.40 -31.61
C HIS A 48 -10.33 2.00 -31.40
N TYR A 49 -9.46 2.95 -31.05
CA TYR A 49 -8.08 2.68 -30.69
C TYR A 49 -7.95 2.30 -29.22
N THR A 50 -7.04 1.37 -28.93
CA THR A 50 -6.67 1.05 -27.54
C THR A 50 -5.52 1.95 -27.07
N TYR A 51 -5.63 2.57 -25.89
CA TYR A 51 -4.57 3.42 -25.35
C TYR A 51 -4.41 3.22 -23.84
N SER A 52 -3.29 3.69 -23.29
CA SER A 52 -3.06 3.69 -21.84
C SER A 52 -3.76 4.87 -21.17
N GLU A 53 -4.55 4.60 -20.15
CA GLU A 53 -5.29 5.61 -19.38
C GLU A 53 -4.53 6.14 -18.16
N HIS A 54 -3.31 5.64 -17.88
CA HIS A 54 -2.56 6.00 -16.67
C HIS A 54 -2.35 7.52 -16.51
N VAL A 55 -2.19 8.25 -17.62
CA VAL A 55 -2.00 9.71 -17.59
C VAL A 55 -3.27 10.46 -17.14
N PHE A 56 -4.41 9.78 -17.08
CA PHE A 56 -5.71 10.32 -16.67
C PHE A 56 -6.15 9.86 -15.28
N GLN A 57 -5.30 9.10 -14.58
CA GLN A 57 -5.58 8.62 -13.23
C GLN A 57 -5.13 9.63 -12.18
N ILE A 58 -5.75 9.56 -11.00
CA ILE A 58 -5.31 10.29 -9.83
C ILE A 58 -3.98 9.68 -9.37
N THR A 59 -3.01 10.53 -9.04
CA THR A 59 -1.78 10.15 -8.37
C THR A 59 -1.89 10.48 -6.89
N GLU A 60 -1.73 9.47 -6.06
CA GLU A 60 -1.83 9.52 -4.61
C GLU A 60 -0.46 9.45 -3.94
N ASN A 61 -0.34 10.13 -2.80
CA ASN A 61 0.79 10.02 -1.91
C ASN A 61 0.30 9.96 -0.46
N PHE A 62 0.71 8.93 0.25
CA PHE A 62 0.34 8.68 1.64
C PHE A 62 1.53 8.96 2.55
N ARG A 63 1.34 9.82 3.55
CA ARG A 63 2.35 10.10 4.57
C ARG A 63 1.76 9.91 5.96
N THR A 64 2.30 8.96 6.70
CA THR A 64 1.93 8.77 8.11
C THR A 64 2.60 9.83 8.97
N ASP A 65 1.81 10.58 9.74
CA ASP A 65 2.25 11.52 10.76
C ASP A 65 1.99 10.94 12.15
N THR A 66 3.05 10.44 12.79
CA THR A 66 2.99 9.84 14.14
C THR A 66 2.94 10.86 15.28
N LEU A 67 3.15 12.15 14.99
CA LEU A 67 2.98 13.22 15.97
C LEU A 67 1.53 13.68 16.05
N GLN A 68 0.83 13.64 14.92
CA GLN A 68 -0.59 14.01 14.84
C GLN A 68 -1.56 12.83 14.86
N ASP A 69 -1.03 11.60 14.96
CA ASP A 69 -1.80 10.36 14.86
C ASP A 69 -2.70 10.35 13.61
N ALA A 70 -2.12 10.63 12.45
CA ALA A 70 -2.89 10.79 11.22
C ALA A 70 -2.17 10.27 9.97
N LEU A 71 -2.94 9.99 8.94
CA LEU A 71 -2.47 9.83 7.57
C LEU A 71 -2.79 11.08 6.77
N GLU A 72 -1.76 11.71 6.22
CA GLU A 72 -1.91 12.76 5.23
C GLU A 72 -1.96 12.14 3.84
N ILE A 73 -3.05 12.38 3.12
CA ILE A 73 -3.28 11.89 1.76
C ILE A 73 -3.24 13.09 0.82
N SER A 74 -2.20 13.13 -0.02
CA SER A 74 -2.10 14.09 -1.10
C SER A 74 -2.58 13.45 -2.39
N LEU A 75 -3.57 14.06 -3.04
CA LEU A 75 -4.03 13.68 -4.36
C LEU A 75 -3.58 14.72 -5.38
N SER A 76 -3.23 14.27 -6.57
CA SER A 76 -2.86 15.13 -7.68
C SER A 76 -3.30 14.53 -9.00
N THR A 77 -3.45 15.38 -10.00
CA THR A 77 -3.66 14.95 -11.37
C THR A 77 -2.66 15.68 -12.25
N ILE A 78 -2.39 15.09 -13.39
CA ILE A 78 -1.74 15.82 -14.47
C ILE A 78 -2.69 16.94 -14.94
N GLY A 79 -2.15 18.15 -15.17
CA GLY A 79 -2.93 19.33 -15.57
C GLY A 79 -3.78 19.97 -14.47
N ASN A 80 -3.55 19.62 -13.19
CA ASN A 80 -4.18 20.22 -12.01
C ASN A 80 -5.71 20.35 -12.08
N ARG A 81 -6.36 19.24 -12.44
CA ARG A 81 -7.81 19.20 -12.68
C ARG A 81 -8.58 19.04 -11.38
N PRO A 82 -9.85 19.50 -11.32
CA PRO A 82 -10.67 19.32 -10.14
C PRO A 82 -10.85 17.83 -9.81
N ILE A 83 -10.46 17.45 -8.60
CA ILE A 83 -10.71 16.14 -8.03
C ILE A 83 -11.89 16.28 -7.07
N TYR A 84 -12.91 15.46 -7.24
CA TYR A 84 -14.07 15.37 -6.36
C TYR A 84 -13.95 14.10 -5.53
N TYR A 85 -14.25 14.17 -4.23
CA TYR A 85 -14.05 13.04 -3.34
C TYR A 85 -15.15 12.89 -2.27
N THR A 86 -15.20 11.68 -1.72
CA THR A 86 -16.05 11.28 -0.59
C THR A 86 -15.21 10.43 0.38
N THR A 87 -15.53 10.46 1.67
CA THR A 87 -14.80 9.72 2.72
C THR A 87 -15.64 8.63 3.38
N ASP A 88 -16.90 8.50 2.98
CA ASP A 88 -17.86 7.50 3.48
C ASP A 88 -18.03 6.31 2.51
N GLY A 89 -17.34 6.31 1.37
CA GLY A 89 -17.42 5.30 0.33
C GLY A 89 -18.56 5.46 -0.66
N SER A 90 -19.35 6.54 -0.57
CA SER A 90 -20.32 6.93 -1.59
C SER A 90 -19.62 7.32 -2.91
N GLN A 91 -20.32 7.21 -4.05
CA GLN A 91 -19.69 7.54 -5.34
C GLN A 91 -19.55 9.06 -5.47
N PRO A 92 -18.33 9.58 -5.70
CA PRO A 92 -18.13 11.01 -5.89
C PRO A 92 -18.64 11.47 -7.26
N ASP A 93 -19.15 12.69 -7.29
CA ASP A 93 -19.63 13.40 -8.48
C ASP A 93 -19.34 14.90 -8.36
N THR A 94 -19.83 15.71 -9.31
CA THR A 94 -19.61 17.17 -9.30
C THR A 94 -20.30 17.92 -8.15
N ALA A 95 -21.19 17.26 -7.40
CA ALA A 95 -21.80 17.81 -6.19
C ALA A 95 -21.01 17.44 -4.92
N SER A 96 -20.02 16.57 -5.03
CA SER A 96 -19.15 16.13 -3.92
C SER A 96 -18.10 17.18 -3.57
N LEU A 97 -17.34 16.94 -2.50
CA LEU A 97 -16.30 17.87 -2.04
C LEU A 97 -15.16 17.96 -3.06
N ILE A 98 -14.71 19.19 -3.34
CA ILE A 98 -13.53 19.43 -4.19
C ILE A 98 -12.28 19.34 -3.33
N TYR A 99 -11.34 18.51 -3.75
CA TYR A 99 -10.01 18.42 -3.14
C TYR A 99 -9.20 19.66 -3.48
N THR A 100 -8.77 20.38 -2.44
CA THR A 100 -7.97 21.62 -2.57
C THR A 100 -6.72 21.62 -1.70
N GLU A 101 -6.66 20.74 -0.69
CA GLU A 101 -5.56 20.57 0.25
C GLU A 101 -5.48 19.09 0.70
N PRO A 102 -4.32 18.62 1.19
CA PRO A 102 -4.16 17.24 1.65
C PRO A 102 -5.21 16.82 2.70
N LEU A 103 -5.75 15.61 2.55
CA LEU A 103 -6.71 15.06 3.49
C LEU A 103 -6.00 14.52 4.72
N ILE A 104 -6.48 14.86 5.92
CA ILE A 104 -5.93 14.34 7.18
C ILE A 104 -6.91 13.31 7.76
N ILE A 105 -6.55 12.04 7.63
CA ILE A 105 -7.35 10.90 8.09
C ILE A 105 -6.88 10.44 9.47
N ARG A 106 -7.83 10.29 10.41
CA ARG A 106 -7.56 9.83 11.79
C ARG A 106 -8.42 8.64 12.20
N GLU A 107 -9.40 8.28 11.38
CA GLU A 107 -10.38 7.24 11.66
C GLU A 107 -10.64 6.40 10.40
N ASP A 108 -11.33 5.27 10.59
CA ASP A 108 -11.68 4.33 9.53
C ASP A 108 -12.40 5.08 8.40
N THR A 109 -11.81 5.08 7.19
CA THR A 109 -12.24 5.97 6.10
C THR A 109 -12.26 5.23 4.77
N LYS A 110 -13.36 5.35 4.03
CA LYS A 110 -13.49 4.85 2.66
C LYS A 110 -13.37 6.01 1.71
N LEU A 111 -12.15 6.29 1.27
CA LEU A 111 -11.86 7.39 0.37
C LEU A 111 -12.19 6.95 -1.06
N LYS A 112 -13.07 7.71 -1.73
CA LYS A 112 -13.24 7.62 -3.17
C LYS A 112 -13.00 8.98 -3.80
N ALA A 113 -12.33 9.00 -4.94
CA ALA A 113 -12.06 10.22 -5.66
C ALA A 113 -12.18 10.03 -7.17
N VAL A 114 -12.59 11.08 -7.88
CA VAL A 114 -12.75 11.08 -9.32
C VAL A 114 -12.40 12.44 -9.91
N ILE A 115 -11.86 12.44 -11.12
CA ILE A 115 -11.66 13.64 -11.92
C ILE A 115 -12.89 13.79 -12.81
N VAL A 116 -13.61 14.90 -12.69
CA VAL A 116 -14.74 15.20 -13.58
C VAL A 116 -14.40 16.38 -14.48
N THR A 117 -14.52 16.17 -15.79
CA THR A 117 -14.37 17.21 -16.81
C THR A 117 -15.68 17.37 -17.59
N THR A 118 -15.75 18.37 -18.48
CA THR A 118 -16.93 18.57 -19.33
C THR A 118 -17.18 17.44 -20.32
N GLU A 119 -16.14 16.69 -20.67
CA GLU A 119 -16.17 15.68 -21.74
C GLU A 119 -16.07 14.25 -21.19
N ASP A 120 -15.50 14.06 -20.01
CA ASP A 120 -15.14 12.74 -19.49
C ASP A 120 -15.03 12.70 -17.94
N THR A 121 -15.13 11.50 -17.39
CA THR A 121 -14.96 11.18 -15.96
C THR A 121 -13.92 10.07 -15.82
N SER A 122 -12.89 10.28 -14.99
CA SER A 122 -11.85 9.27 -14.79
C SER A 122 -12.39 8.00 -14.15
N SER A 123 -11.58 6.93 -14.16
CA SER A 123 -11.79 5.81 -13.25
C SER A 123 -11.82 6.30 -11.80
N VAL A 124 -12.66 5.69 -10.97
CA VAL A 124 -12.73 6.01 -9.54
C VAL A 124 -11.47 5.49 -8.85
N PHE A 125 -10.73 6.39 -8.20
CA PHE A 125 -9.74 6.03 -7.20
C PHE A 125 -10.48 5.61 -5.94
N GLU A 126 -10.13 4.47 -5.36
CA GLU A 126 -10.73 3.94 -4.14
C GLU A 126 -9.63 3.43 -3.21
N GLU A 127 -9.66 3.87 -1.96
CA GLU A 127 -8.77 3.40 -0.90
C GLU A 127 -9.55 3.25 0.41
N HIS A 128 -9.27 2.18 1.14
CA HIS A 128 -9.89 1.91 2.43
C HIS A 128 -8.83 1.95 3.52
N ILE A 129 -8.89 3.01 4.34
CA ILE A 129 -7.98 3.22 5.44
C ILE A 129 -8.57 2.57 6.68
N HIS A 130 -7.90 1.52 7.15
CA HIS A 130 -8.31 0.72 8.29
C HIS A 130 -7.61 1.14 9.58
N VAL A 131 -8.32 1.87 10.45
CA VAL A 131 -7.72 2.41 11.69
C VAL A 131 -7.93 1.47 12.88
N ASN A 132 -6.83 1.11 13.52
CA ASN A 132 -6.78 0.30 14.74
C ASN A 132 -5.92 0.98 15.82
N LYS A 133 -5.68 0.33 16.98
CA LYS A 133 -4.96 0.96 18.10
C LYS A 133 -3.49 1.26 17.80
N ALA A 134 -2.88 0.53 16.86
CA ALA A 134 -1.50 0.74 16.42
C ALA A 134 -1.38 1.75 15.27
N THR A 135 -2.47 2.02 14.55
CA THR A 135 -2.43 2.88 13.36
C THR A 135 -1.96 4.28 13.73
N PHE A 136 -1.03 4.80 12.93
CA PHE A 136 -0.34 6.08 13.07
C PHE A 136 0.49 6.23 14.35
N LYS A 137 0.72 5.14 15.10
CA LYS A 137 1.54 5.20 16.31
C LYS A 137 3.03 5.14 15.98
N PRO A 138 3.90 5.77 16.80
CA PRO A 138 5.34 5.60 16.67
C PRO A 138 5.73 4.12 16.76
N SER A 139 6.56 3.69 15.82
CA SER A 139 7.02 2.30 15.74
C SER A 139 8.47 2.23 15.25
N TRP A 140 9.16 1.15 15.61
CA TRP A 140 10.53 0.88 15.17
C TRP A 140 10.81 -0.61 15.08
N LEU A 141 11.78 -0.97 14.24
CA LEU A 141 12.20 -2.35 14.01
C LEU A 141 13.57 -2.59 14.63
N ALA A 142 13.72 -3.69 15.37
CA ALA A 142 15.03 -4.12 15.86
C ALA A 142 15.90 -4.72 14.74
N ASN A 143 15.26 -5.32 13.73
CA ASN A 143 15.90 -5.80 12.50
C ASN A 143 15.41 -4.98 11.31
N ALA A 144 16.33 -4.38 10.56
CA ALA A 144 15.97 -3.63 9.35
C ALA A 144 15.33 -4.56 8.29
N PRO A 145 14.31 -4.07 7.55
CA PRO A 145 13.83 -4.74 6.36
C PRO A 145 14.93 -4.75 5.28
N HIS A 146 14.76 -5.59 4.27
CA HIS A 146 15.67 -5.68 3.14
C HIS A 146 15.64 -4.37 2.32
N GLU A 147 16.80 -3.87 1.90
CA GLU A 147 16.97 -2.54 1.29
C GLU A 147 16.02 -2.27 0.10
N ASN A 148 15.83 -3.27 -0.77
CA ASN A 148 14.95 -3.17 -1.95
C ASN A 148 13.44 -3.17 -1.63
N TYR A 149 13.07 -3.43 -0.38
CA TYR A 149 11.67 -3.60 0.06
C TYR A 149 11.39 -2.79 1.34
N THR A 150 11.98 -1.59 1.41
CA THR A 150 11.85 -0.64 2.53
C THR A 150 10.70 0.34 2.36
N PHE A 151 10.41 0.79 1.13
CA PHE A 151 9.31 1.70 0.78
C PHE A 151 9.17 2.91 1.73
N ASN A 152 8.01 3.11 2.36
CA ASN A 152 7.77 4.19 3.33
C ASN A 152 8.37 3.90 4.72
N GLY A 153 9.16 2.83 4.86
CA GLY A 153 9.78 2.40 6.10
C GLY A 153 8.79 1.74 7.04
N VAL A 154 9.13 1.72 8.33
CA VAL A 154 8.36 1.00 9.37
C VAL A 154 6.90 1.44 9.46
N SER A 155 6.56 2.67 9.06
CA SER A 155 5.17 3.14 9.07
C SER A 155 4.26 2.36 8.15
N THR A 156 4.78 1.66 7.13
CA THR A 156 3.99 0.74 6.29
C THR A 156 3.31 -0.38 7.09
N LEU A 157 3.80 -0.70 8.29
CA LEU A 157 3.20 -1.70 9.17
C LEU A 157 2.11 -1.10 10.08
N THR A 158 1.90 0.22 10.06
CA THR A 158 0.98 0.95 10.94
C THR A 158 0.34 2.16 10.25
N ASP A 159 0.19 2.15 8.93
CA ASP A 159 -0.39 3.24 8.14
C ASP A 159 -1.88 3.03 7.83
N GLY A 160 -2.44 1.89 8.25
CA GLY A 160 -3.84 1.54 8.02
C GLY A 160 -4.14 1.11 6.58
N LEU A 161 -3.11 0.91 5.75
CA LEU A 161 -3.25 0.54 4.35
C LEU A 161 -2.87 -0.94 4.17
N GLN A 162 -3.72 -1.70 3.48
CA GLN A 162 -3.54 -3.14 3.34
C GLN A 162 -2.88 -3.51 2.02
N GLY A 163 -2.07 -4.56 2.07
CA GLY A 163 -1.46 -5.12 0.88
C GLY A 163 -2.42 -5.96 0.05
N ASN A 164 -2.16 -6.03 -1.25
CA ASN A 164 -2.80 -6.98 -2.15
C ASN A 164 -1.82 -8.09 -2.58
N GLN A 165 -2.25 -8.99 -3.47
CA GLN A 165 -1.43 -10.14 -3.92
C GLN A 165 -0.09 -9.73 -4.56
N ASN A 166 0.05 -8.50 -5.05
CA ASN A 166 1.31 -7.99 -5.56
C ASN A 166 2.16 -7.39 -4.42
N TYR A 167 3.23 -8.09 -4.04
CA TYR A 167 4.14 -7.66 -2.98
C TYR A 167 5.00 -6.43 -3.35
N ASN A 168 5.09 -6.08 -4.65
CA ASN A 168 5.87 -4.92 -5.14
C ASN A 168 5.07 -3.61 -5.20
N THR A 169 3.93 -3.54 -4.53
CA THR A 169 3.07 -2.34 -4.49
C THR A 169 3.58 -1.24 -3.55
N GLY A 170 4.54 -1.57 -2.68
CA GLY A 170 4.96 -0.71 -1.57
C GLY A 170 4.08 -0.79 -0.33
N ARG A 171 3.07 -1.67 -0.33
CA ARG A 171 2.23 -2.01 0.82
C ARG A 171 2.83 -3.10 1.72
N TRP A 172 4.01 -3.60 1.39
CA TRP A 172 4.63 -4.73 2.07
C TRP A 172 6.08 -4.42 2.38
N LEU A 173 6.53 -4.72 3.60
CA LEU A 173 7.95 -4.71 3.95
C LEU A 173 8.53 -6.11 3.85
N GLY A 174 9.66 -6.23 3.16
CA GLY A 174 10.36 -7.51 2.97
C GLY A 174 11.46 -7.74 3.99
N PHE A 175 11.55 -8.93 4.56
CA PHE A 175 12.51 -9.29 5.59
C PHE A 175 13.25 -10.60 5.28
N LEU A 176 14.55 -10.65 5.55
CA LEU A 176 15.37 -11.88 5.55
C LEU A 176 15.78 -12.32 6.97
N LYS A 177 15.46 -11.50 7.97
CA LYS A 177 15.55 -11.80 9.40
C LYS A 177 14.17 -11.63 10.00
N ASP A 178 13.93 -12.16 11.20
CA ASP A 178 12.64 -12.01 11.86
C ASP A 178 12.22 -10.54 11.93
N MET A 179 10.97 -10.26 11.54
CA MET A 179 10.37 -8.96 11.80
C MET A 179 10.25 -8.85 13.32
N ASP A 180 10.84 -7.80 13.89
CA ASP A 180 10.84 -7.53 15.33
C ASP A 180 10.42 -6.08 15.53
N LEU A 181 9.11 -5.88 15.51
CA LEU A 181 8.45 -4.58 15.54
C LEU A 181 8.08 -4.22 16.97
N THR A 182 8.37 -2.99 17.38
CA THR A 182 7.82 -2.40 18.60
C THR A 182 6.97 -1.19 18.25
N ILE A 183 5.78 -1.11 18.84
CA ILE A 183 4.82 -0.02 18.67
C ILE A 183 4.59 0.63 20.04
N ASP A 184 4.76 1.96 20.13
CA ASP A 184 4.40 2.76 21.30
C ASP A 184 2.97 3.28 21.13
N LEU A 185 2.02 2.74 21.90
CA LEU A 185 0.63 3.20 21.92
C LEU A 185 0.49 4.58 22.59
N GLN A 186 1.59 5.18 23.03
CA GLN A 186 1.77 6.49 23.69
C GLN A 186 1.14 6.60 25.09
N LYS A 187 0.10 5.79 25.37
CA LYS A 187 -0.56 5.65 26.66
C LYS A 187 -0.89 4.18 26.92
N SER A 188 -0.97 3.81 28.20
CA SER A 188 -1.45 2.48 28.59
C SER A 188 -2.87 2.29 28.07
N THR A 189 -3.06 1.22 27.29
CA THR A 189 -4.26 0.94 26.49
C THR A 189 -4.60 -0.55 26.62
N PRO A 190 -5.88 -0.92 26.76
CA PRO A 190 -6.28 -2.32 26.77
C PRO A 190 -6.03 -2.95 25.41
N VAL A 191 -5.35 -4.09 25.36
CA VAL A 191 -5.10 -4.87 24.14
C VAL A 191 -5.48 -6.32 24.37
N SER A 192 -6.02 -6.97 23.34
CA SER A 192 -6.59 -8.32 23.37
C SER A 192 -6.18 -9.19 22.18
N SER A 193 -5.76 -8.58 21.07
CA SER A 193 -5.24 -9.33 19.93
C SER A 193 -4.29 -8.51 19.07
N VAL A 194 -3.42 -9.22 18.36
CA VAL A 194 -2.60 -8.68 17.28
C VAL A 194 -2.85 -9.52 16.04
N SER A 195 -2.99 -8.88 14.88
CA SER A 195 -3.02 -9.54 13.58
C SER A 195 -2.11 -8.87 12.58
N LEU A 196 -1.64 -9.63 11.60
CA LEU A 196 -0.88 -9.17 10.44
C LEU A 196 -1.21 -10.07 9.25
N THR A 197 -0.85 -9.66 8.04
CA THR A 197 -0.89 -10.58 6.90
C THR A 197 0.48 -10.74 6.27
N VAL A 198 0.67 -11.90 5.62
CA VAL A 198 1.89 -12.24 4.90
C VAL A 198 1.55 -12.50 3.44
N ASN A 199 2.33 -11.91 2.54
CA ASN A 199 2.24 -12.21 1.11
C ASN A 199 3.16 -13.38 0.77
N VAL A 200 2.59 -14.49 0.31
CA VAL A 200 3.32 -15.69 -0.10
C VAL A 200 3.39 -15.73 -1.63
N SER A 201 4.62 -15.78 -2.14
CA SER A 201 4.92 -16.07 -3.53
C SER A 201 6.11 -17.02 -3.58
N LYS A 202 5.83 -18.33 -3.53
CA LYS A 202 6.86 -19.35 -3.35
C LYS A 202 7.87 -19.28 -4.50
N GLY A 203 7.41 -19.09 -5.73
CA GLY A 203 8.29 -18.95 -6.91
C GLY A 203 9.31 -17.80 -6.82
N ALA A 204 9.04 -16.78 -6.01
CA ALA A 204 9.94 -15.66 -5.74
C ALA A 204 10.71 -15.80 -4.42
N ALA A 205 10.75 -17.00 -3.84
CA ALA A 205 11.34 -17.28 -2.51
C ALA A 205 10.68 -16.52 -1.35
N VAL A 206 9.42 -16.10 -1.51
CA VAL A 206 8.63 -15.47 -0.44
C VAL A 206 7.75 -16.52 0.23
N MET A 207 8.00 -16.77 1.50
CA MET A 207 7.39 -17.84 2.29
C MET A 207 6.55 -17.26 3.43
N ASP A 208 5.67 -18.08 3.98
CA ASP A 208 4.89 -17.68 5.17
C ASP A 208 5.77 -17.59 6.43
N ALA A 209 5.25 -16.92 7.45
CA ALA A 209 5.84 -16.88 8.79
C ALA A 209 5.84 -18.28 9.42
N THR A 210 6.91 -18.64 10.14
CA THR A 210 7.00 -19.93 10.89
C THR A 210 6.60 -19.81 12.36
N GLY A 211 6.33 -18.59 12.80
CA GLY A 211 5.82 -18.31 14.13
C GLY A 211 5.54 -16.82 14.31
N LEU A 212 4.66 -16.54 15.27
CA LEU A 212 4.31 -15.19 15.67
C LEU A 212 4.36 -15.13 17.19
N GLU A 213 4.93 -14.05 17.74
CA GLU A 213 4.98 -13.80 19.17
C GLU A 213 4.53 -12.37 19.46
N VAL A 214 3.76 -12.21 20.53
CA VAL A 214 3.31 -10.88 21.01
C VAL A 214 3.78 -10.70 22.43
N TRP A 215 4.36 -9.54 22.69
CA TRP A 215 4.91 -9.13 23.97
C TRP A 215 4.38 -7.74 24.34
N CYS A 216 4.33 -7.45 25.64
CA CYS A 216 3.88 -6.17 26.18
C CYS A 216 4.90 -5.57 27.14
N SER A 217 4.88 -4.25 27.28
CA SER A 217 5.70 -3.51 28.24
C SER A 217 5.03 -2.18 28.60
N GLU A 218 5.20 -1.73 29.83
CA GLU A 218 4.77 -0.39 30.27
C GLU A 218 5.91 0.64 30.15
N ASP A 219 7.17 0.21 30.24
CA ASP A 219 8.35 1.09 30.29
C ASP A 219 9.20 1.07 29.00
N GLY A 220 8.85 0.20 28.05
CA GLY A 220 9.54 0.02 26.78
C GLY A 220 10.88 -0.72 26.90
N LYS A 221 11.22 -1.24 28.08
CA LYS A 221 12.50 -1.91 28.39
C LYS A 221 12.29 -3.36 28.75
N GLU A 222 11.42 -3.63 29.72
CA GLU A 222 11.11 -4.99 30.16
C GLU A 222 9.85 -5.49 29.47
N TYR A 223 9.98 -6.58 28.73
CA TYR A 223 8.88 -7.16 27.96
C TYR A 223 8.44 -8.50 28.54
N ARG A 224 7.11 -8.67 28.65
CA ARG A 224 6.47 -9.94 29.01
C ARG A 224 5.71 -10.51 27.82
N LYS A 225 5.92 -11.80 27.53
CA LYS A 225 5.21 -12.52 26.47
C LYS A 225 3.73 -12.65 26.82
N LEU A 226 2.85 -12.31 25.87
CA LEU A 226 1.41 -12.47 25.97
C LEU A 226 0.92 -13.71 25.26
N ALA A 227 1.40 -13.95 24.04
CA ALA A 227 0.98 -15.06 23.21
C ALA A 227 2.09 -15.47 22.24
N SER A 228 2.03 -16.71 21.76
CA SER A 228 2.85 -17.19 20.66
C SER A 228 2.16 -18.31 19.90
N ALA A 229 2.38 -18.39 18.59
CA ALA A 229 2.05 -19.53 17.75
C ALA A 229 3.26 -19.95 16.91
N SER A 230 3.28 -21.21 16.52
CA SER A 230 4.20 -21.75 15.53
C SER A 230 3.39 -22.28 14.36
N TYR A 231 3.88 -22.00 13.15
CA TYR A 231 3.26 -22.39 11.91
C TYR A 231 4.21 -23.32 11.14
N PRO A 232 3.68 -24.34 10.45
CA PRO A 232 4.50 -25.21 9.63
C PRO A 232 5.14 -24.43 8.49
N VAL A 233 6.34 -24.83 8.08
CA VAL A 233 6.92 -24.36 6.82
C VAL A 233 6.04 -24.87 5.68
N LEU A 234 5.73 -23.99 4.73
CA LEU A 234 4.90 -24.36 3.58
C LEU A 234 5.47 -25.58 2.84
N ASP A 235 4.59 -26.42 2.35
CA ASP A 235 4.89 -27.50 1.42
C ASP A 235 4.76 -27.06 -0.05
N LYS A 236 4.94 -28.02 -0.96
CA LYS A 236 4.91 -27.74 -2.39
C LYS A 236 3.48 -27.47 -2.87
N GLU A 237 2.51 -28.10 -2.26
CA GLU A 237 1.08 -28.10 -2.59
C GLU A 237 0.34 -26.87 -2.05
N ASP A 238 0.86 -26.22 -1.01
CA ASP A 238 0.34 -24.98 -0.45
C ASP A 238 0.22 -23.88 -1.51
N LYS A 239 -0.71 -22.96 -1.36
CA LYS A 239 -0.97 -21.94 -2.39
C LYS A 239 -0.14 -20.68 -2.16
N ASP A 240 0.22 -20.01 -3.24
CA ASP A 240 0.61 -18.60 -3.16
C ASP A 240 -0.62 -17.75 -2.80
N GLY A 241 -0.42 -16.59 -2.19
CA GLY A 241 -1.50 -15.69 -1.79
C GLY A 241 -1.27 -14.96 -0.48
N ILE A 242 -2.34 -14.42 0.10
CA ILE A 242 -2.30 -13.67 1.36
C ILE A 242 -2.67 -14.59 2.52
N TYR A 243 -1.80 -14.65 3.53
CA TYR A 243 -1.93 -15.48 4.72
C TYR A 243 -2.15 -14.59 5.95
N PRO A 244 -3.38 -14.52 6.48
CA PRO A 244 -3.65 -13.74 7.69
C PRO A 244 -3.24 -14.53 8.93
N HIS A 245 -2.51 -13.87 9.83
CA HIS A 245 -2.13 -14.41 11.14
C HIS A 245 -2.76 -13.56 12.23
N THR A 246 -3.35 -14.22 13.23
CA THR A 246 -3.95 -13.54 14.39
C THR A 246 -3.60 -14.29 15.66
N LEU A 247 -3.16 -13.55 16.67
CA LEU A 247 -2.98 -14.03 18.03
C LEU A 247 -3.88 -13.26 18.98
N SER A 248 -4.77 -13.99 19.65
CA SER A 248 -5.64 -13.46 20.69
C SER A 248 -5.17 -13.91 22.06
N PHE A 249 -5.37 -13.06 23.06
CA PHE A 249 -5.00 -13.29 24.46
C PHE A 249 -5.97 -12.58 25.41
N SER A 250 -5.85 -12.86 26.72
CA SER A 250 -6.63 -12.13 27.73
C SER A 250 -6.30 -10.63 27.69
N VAL A 251 -7.32 -9.77 27.79
CA VAL A 251 -7.16 -8.32 27.78
C VAL A 251 -6.09 -7.90 28.79
N VAL A 252 -5.15 -7.07 28.34
CA VAL A 252 -4.05 -6.54 29.15
C VAL A 252 -3.88 -5.06 28.86
N GLU A 253 -3.73 -4.26 29.90
CA GLU A 253 -3.30 -2.86 29.78
C GLU A 253 -1.80 -2.84 29.49
N THR A 254 -1.41 -2.12 28.44
CA THR A 254 -0.01 -1.95 28.05
C THR A 254 0.19 -0.67 27.25
N ARG A 255 1.37 -0.06 27.34
CA ARG A 255 1.78 1.05 26.46
C ARG A 255 2.52 0.57 25.23
N TYR A 256 3.44 -0.39 25.37
CA TYR A 256 4.24 -0.90 24.27
C TYR A 256 3.78 -2.29 23.87
N VAL A 257 3.70 -2.54 22.56
CA VAL A 257 3.44 -3.87 22.00
C VAL A 257 4.60 -4.23 21.11
N ARG A 258 5.23 -5.38 21.36
CA ARG A 258 6.32 -5.91 20.54
C ARG A 258 5.88 -7.20 19.86
N ILE A 259 6.04 -7.25 18.54
CA ILE A 259 5.57 -8.30 17.65
C ILE A 259 6.77 -8.91 16.96
N ILE A 260 6.93 -10.24 17.07
CA ILE A 260 7.99 -10.98 16.39
C ILE A 260 7.37 -11.97 15.41
N ALA A 261 7.52 -11.74 14.11
CA ALA A 261 7.16 -12.70 13.07
C ALA A 261 8.42 -13.39 12.55
N ARG A 262 8.46 -14.72 12.69
CA ARG A 262 9.61 -15.56 12.37
C ARG A 262 9.66 -15.86 10.88
N VAL A 263 10.80 -15.63 10.26
CA VAL A 263 11.00 -16.01 8.85
C VAL A 263 11.13 -17.52 8.70
N THR A 264 10.92 -18.03 7.49
CA THR A 264 11.42 -19.35 7.13
C THR A 264 12.94 -19.26 6.96
N PRO A 265 13.79 -19.89 7.81
CA PRO A 265 15.23 -19.61 7.82
C PRO A 265 15.94 -19.99 6.52
N LYS A 266 15.49 -21.08 5.89
CA LYS A 266 16.01 -21.60 4.63
C LYS A 266 14.88 -22.20 3.81
N LEU A 267 14.93 -21.99 2.50
CA LEU A 267 14.01 -22.58 1.56
C LEU A 267 14.07 -24.12 1.62
N PRO A 268 12.92 -24.80 1.64
CA PRO A 268 12.84 -26.25 1.79
C PRO A 268 13.38 -26.99 0.57
N ALA A 269 13.67 -28.29 0.73
CA ALA A 269 14.31 -29.12 -0.30
C ALA A 269 13.50 -29.23 -1.61
N TRP A 270 12.18 -29.05 -1.55
CA TRP A 270 11.31 -29.09 -2.73
C TRP A 270 11.36 -27.79 -3.56
N HIS A 271 11.92 -26.72 -3.01
CA HIS A 271 11.99 -25.41 -3.64
C HIS A 271 13.02 -25.37 -4.78
N MET A 272 12.88 -24.44 -5.73
CA MET A 272 13.82 -24.28 -6.86
C MET A 272 15.25 -23.90 -6.42
N TRP A 273 15.36 -23.21 -5.27
CA TRP A 273 16.62 -22.75 -4.67
C TRP A 273 16.75 -23.24 -3.23
N PRO A 274 16.87 -24.56 -3.00
CA PRO A 274 16.83 -25.13 -1.65
C PRO A 274 18.02 -24.64 -0.82
N GLY A 275 17.79 -24.34 0.45
CA GLY A 275 18.84 -23.90 1.39
C GLY A 275 19.17 -22.40 1.36
N ASN A 276 18.71 -21.66 0.35
CA ASN A 276 18.84 -20.20 0.32
C ASN A 276 17.91 -19.53 1.35
N PRO A 277 18.18 -18.29 1.80
CA PRO A 277 17.27 -17.53 2.65
C PRO A 277 15.90 -17.35 1.99
N ALA A 278 14.83 -17.37 2.79
CA ALA A 278 13.48 -17.06 2.34
C ALA A 278 13.08 -15.66 2.83
N PHE A 279 12.36 -14.93 1.97
CA PHE A 279 11.75 -13.66 2.35
C PHE A 279 10.47 -13.88 3.13
N LEU A 280 10.20 -12.96 4.06
CA LEU A 280 8.90 -12.73 4.68
C LEU A 280 8.44 -11.33 4.26
N PHE A 281 7.24 -11.21 3.69
CA PHE A 281 6.65 -9.91 3.36
C PHE A 281 5.44 -9.67 4.24
N VAL A 282 5.44 -8.59 5.02
CA VAL A 282 4.40 -8.26 5.99
C VAL A 282 3.82 -6.88 5.67
N ASP A 283 2.50 -6.74 5.78
CA ASP A 283 1.78 -5.47 5.68
C ASP A 283 1.32 -4.97 7.06
N GLU A 284 0.19 -4.26 7.12
CA GLU A 284 -0.39 -3.67 8.34
C GLU A 284 -0.44 -4.64 9.53
N VAL A 285 0.04 -4.17 10.68
CA VAL A 285 -0.10 -4.81 11.99
C VAL A 285 -1.27 -4.17 12.73
N CYS A 286 -2.34 -4.93 12.90
CA CYS A 286 -3.51 -4.48 13.63
C CYS A 286 -3.47 -4.87 15.10
N VAL A 287 -3.65 -3.89 15.99
CA VAL A 287 -3.79 -4.09 17.44
C VAL A 287 -5.22 -3.76 17.85
N LYS A 288 -5.90 -4.68 18.55
CA LYS A 288 -7.26 -4.51 19.07
C LYS A 288 -7.33 -4.65 20.58
#